data_AF-A0A536UPQ2-F1
#
_entry.id   AF-A0A536UPQ2-F1
#
_cell.length_a   1.000
_cell.length_b   1.000
_cell.length_c   1.000
_cell.angle_alpha   90.00
_cell.angle_beta   90.00
_cell.angle_gamma   90.00
#
_symmetry.space_group_name_H-M   'P 1'
#
loop_
_entity.id
_entity.type
_entity.pdbx_description
1 polymer ?
#
loop_
_entity_poly.entity_id
_entity_poly.type
_entity_poly.pdbx_seq_one_letter_code
_entity_poly.pdbx_strand_id
1 'polypeptide(L)'
;MCLALGCATTLTAPAHAAVSISIGINVPVYPQLVVVPGYPVYYAPGLHANFFFYDGMYWVFEGDSWYMSSWYNGPWQVVAPVYVPYYVLRVPVRYYQAPPAYFRAWQPSAPPHWGQHWGPQWEQQHRGWDKWNRGAVP
;
A
#
# COMPACT_ATOMS: atom_id res chain seq x y z
N MET A 1 44.13 9.01 -36.62
CA MET A 1 43.07 9.80 -35.94
C MET A 1 41.77 9.05 -36.24
N CYS A 2 41.02 8.43 -35.32
CA CYS A 2 40.75 8.65 -33.91
C CYS A 2 40.50 7.31 -33.19
N LEU A 3 41.00 7.16 -31.97
CA LEU A 3 40.51 6.19 -30.99
C LEU A 3 39.72 6.99 -29.95
N ALA A 4 38.41 6.78 -29.84
CA ALA A 4 37.61 7.31 -28.74
C ALA A 4 37.31 6.15 -27.77
N LEU A 5 38.02 6.15 -26.64
CA LEU A 5 37.73 5.28 -25.50
C LEU A 5 36.47 5.81 -24.80
N GLY A 6 35.38 5.05 -24.86
CA GLY A 6 34.17 5.34 -24.08
C GLY A 6 34.33 4.84 -22.65
N CYS A 7 34.49 5.75 -21.69
CA CYS A 7 34.36 5.43 -20.27
C CYS A 7 32.90 5.06 -19.96
N ALA A 8 32.65 3.78 -19.65
CA ALA A 8 31.36 3.34 -19.11
C ALA A 8 31.27 3.76 -17.64
N THR A 9 30.49 4.79 -17.33
CA THR A 9 30.13 5.15 -15.96
C THR A 9 29.05 4.19 -15.47
N THR A 10 29.42 3.34 -14.52
CA THR A 10 28.44 2.51 -13.78
C THR A 10 27.64 3.41 -12.85
N LEU A 11 26.34 3.58 -13.12
CA LEU A 11 25.40 4.17 -12.16
C LEU A 11 25.20 3.17 -11.00
N THR A 12 25.87 3.40 -9.89
CA THR A 12 25.59 2.69 -8.64
C THR A 12 24.30 3.26 -8.06
N ALA A 13 23.18 2.57 -8.27
CA ALA A 13 21.95 2.88 -7.53
C ALA A 13 22.18 2.55 -6.04
N PRO A 14 21.70 3.39 -5.10
CA PRO A 14 21.78 3.06 -3.69
C PRO A 14 20.98 1.78 -3.44
N ALA A 15 21.67 0.73 -3.00
CA ALA A 15 21.03 -0.46 -2.45
C ALA A 15 20.44 -0.07 -1.09
N HIS A 16 19.16 0.29 -1.07
CA HIS A 16 18.42 0.37 0.18
C HIS A 16 18.47 -1.02 0.80
N ALA A 17 19.15 -1.16 1.95
CA ALA A 17 19.18 -2.41 2.69
C ALA A 17 17.74 -2.74 3.09
N ALA A 18 17.11 -3.63 2.33
CA ALA A 18 15.76 -4.11 2.59
C ALA A 18 15.84 -4.98 3.86
N VAL A 19 15.57 -4.38 5.02
CA VAL A 19 15.35 -5.16 6.24
C VAL A 19 14.04 -5.90 6.05
N SER A 20 14.12 -7.19 5.76
CA SER A 20 12.97 -8.08 5.67
C SER A 20 12.36 -8.24 7.06
N ILE A 21 11.15 -7.72 7.26
CA ILE A 21 10.43 -7.81 8.54
C ILE A 21 9.40 -8.95 8.48
N SER A 22 9.37 -9.79 9.50
CA SER A 22 8.26 -10.73 9.73
C SER A 22 7.12 -9.99 10.42
N ILE A 23 6.01 -9.78 9.72
CA ILE A 23 4.85 -9.00 10.22
C ILE A 23 3.71 -9.87 10.75
N GLY A 24 3.97 -11.14 11.07
CA GLY A 24 2.95 -12.04 11.62
C GLY A 24 1.92 -12.57 10.61
N ILE A 25 2.03 -12.21 9.32
CA ILE A 25 1.16 -12.70 8.26
C ILE A 25 1.85 -13.84 7.49
N ASN A 26 1.16 -14.97 7.35
CA ASN A 26 1.60 -16.12 6.57
C ASN A 26 0.72 -16.29 5.32
N VAL A 27 1.32 -16.16 4.14
CA VAL A 27 0.64 -16.34 2.85
C VAL A 27 1.35 -17.48 2.10
N PRO A 28 1.04 -18.75 2.38
CA PRO A 28 1.82 -19.89 1.90
C PRO A 28 1.57 -20.18 0.42
N VAL A 29 0.42 -19.78 -0.10
CA VAL A 29 0.00 -19.92 -1.49
C VAL A 29 -0.44 -18.58 -2.03
N TYR A 30 -0.35 -18.40 -3.36
CA TYR A 30 -0.80 -17.17 -3.99
C TYR A 30 -2.27 -16.90 -3.64
N PRO A 31 -2.62 -15.72 -3.09
CA PRO A 31 -3.98 -15.44 -2.67
C PRO A 31 -4.88 -15.14 -3.87
N GLN A 32 -6.16 -15.48 -3.75
CA GLN A 32 -7.15 -15.02 -4.71
C GLN A 32 -7.36 -13.50 -4.53
N LEU A 33 -6.96 -12.73 -5.53
CA LEU A 33 -7.17 -11.29 -5.59
C LEU A 33 -8.50 -10.97 -6.29
N VAL A 34 -9.30 -10.12 -5.67
CA VAL A 34 -10.58 -9.63 -6.19
C VAL A 34 -10.54 -8.12 -6.28
N VAL A 35 -11.02 -7.55 -7.38
CA VAL A 35 -11.07 -6.09 -7.55
C VAL A 35 -12.01 -5.45 -6.51
N VAL A 36 -11.60 -4.30 -5.97
CA VAL A 36 -12.46 -3.45 -5.15
C VAL A 36 -13.33 -2.61 -6.10
N PRO A 37 -14.67 -2.75 -6.09
CA PRO A 37 -15.55 -2.04 -7.01
C PRO A 37 -15.36 -0.52 -7.03
N GLY A 38 -15.00 0.02 -8.21
CA GLY A 38 -14.76 1.46 -8.41
C GLY A 38 -13.37 1.93 -7.97
N TYR A 39 -12.43 1.02 -7.74
CA TYR A 39 -11.05 1.31 -7.37
C TYR A 39 -10.09 0.47 -8.22
N PRO A 40 -8.91 1.01 -8.59
CA PRO A 40 -7.88 0.25 -9.29
C PRO A 40 -7.11 -0.70 -8.34
N VAL A 41 -7.70 -1.08 -7.21
CA VAL A 41 -7.06 -1.85 -6.13
C VAL A 41 -7.74 -3.21 -6.04
N TYR A 42 -6.94 -4.25 -5.84
CA TYR A 42 -7.42 -5.59 -5.52
C TYR A 42 -7.23 -5.86 -4.03
N TYR A 43 -8.08 -6.71 -3.46
CA TYR A 43 -7.94 -7.19 -2.09
C TYR A 43 -8.04 -8.72 -2.04
N ALA A 44 -7.61 -9.33 -0.95
CA ALA A 44 -7.68 -10.78 -0.76
C ALA A 44 -8.77 -11.15 0.28
N PRO A 45 -10.01 -11.46 -0.14
CA PRO A 45 -11.10 -11.76 0.80
C PRO A 45 -10.87 -13.04 1.62
N GLY A 46 -10.09 -13.98 1.11
CA GLY A 46 -9.80 -15.25 1.80
C GLY A 46 -8.68 -15.16 2.84
N LEU A 47 -7.99 -14.02 2.95
CA LEU A 47 -6.95 -13.82 3.96
C LEU A 47 -7.52 -13.11 5.18
N HIS A 48 -7.14 -13.57 6.37
CA HIS A 48 -7.40 -12.86 7.62
C HIS A 48 -6.36 -11.74 7.84
N ALA A 49 -6.16 -10.89 6.83
CA ALA A 49 -5.19 -9.80 6.84
C ALA A 49 -5.68 -8.64 5.96
N ASN A 50 -5.27 -7.41 6.29
CA ASN A 50 -5.57 -6.23 5.47
C ASN A 50 -4.62 -6.19 4.27
N PHE A 51 -4.95 -6.95 3.23
CA PHE A 51 -4.06 -7.25 2.12
C PHE A 51 -4.61 -6.66 0.81
N PHE A 52 -3.79 -5.85 0.15
CA PHE A 52 -4.15 -5.13 -1.06
C PHE A 52 -3.07 -5.27 -2.14
N PHE A 53 -3.47 -5.13 -3.40
CA PHE A 53 -2.56 -5.09 -4.54
C PHE A 53 -2.90 -3.89 -5.41
N TYR A 54 -1.88 -3.09 -5.72
CA TYR A 54 -1.99 -1.89 -6.54
C TYR A 54 -0.64 -1.60 -7.18
N ASP A 55 -0.64 -1.34 -8.49
CA ASP A 55 0.52 -0.88 -9.26
C ASP A 55 1.76 -1.80 -9.13
N GLY A 56 1.53 -3.12 -9.23
CA GLY A 56 2.61 -4.13 -9.15
C GLY A 56 3.12 -4.41 -7.74
N MET A 57 2.59 -3.73 -6.71
CA MET A 57 3.02 -3.89 -5.33
C MET A 57 1.91 -4.46 -4.46
N TYR A 58 2.31 -5.29 -3.50
CA TYR A 58 1.47 -5.79 -2.42
C TYR A 58 1.58 -4.85 -1.23
N TRP A 59 0.44 -4.47 -0.68
CA TRP A 59 0.31 -3.54 0.43
C TRP A 59 -0.41 -4.23 1.57
N VAL A 60 0.14 -4.12 2.77
CA VAL A 60 -0.41 -4.72 3.97
C VAL A 60 -0.51 -3.67 5.06
N PHE A 61 -1.67 -3.59 5.71
CA PHE A 61 -1.84 -2.77 6.90
C PHE A 61 -1.93 -3.66 8.14
N GLU A 62 -0.88 -3.68 8.95
CA GLU A 62 -0.74 -4.57 10.09
C GLU A 62 -0.11 -3.81 11.26
N GLY A 63 -0.62 -3.99 12.49
CA GLY A 63 -0.06 -3.32 13.67
C GLY A 63 0.11 -1.80 13.53
N ASP A 64 -0.90 -1.12 12.96
CA ASP A 64 -0.90 0.34 12.69
C ASP A 64 0.19 0.84 11.72
N SER A 65 0.86 -0.07 11.02
CA SER A 65 1.89 0.25 10.04
C SER A 65 1.52 -0.27 8.66
N TRP A 66 1.92 0.50 7.64
CA TRP A 66 1.86 0.04 6.26
C TRP A 66 3.15 -0.68 5.90
N TYR A 67 2.99 -1.79 5.19
CA TYR A 67 4.08 -2.56 4.63
C TYR A 67 3.86 -2.75 3.15
N MET A 68 4.96 -2.84 2.40
CA MET A 68 4.91 -3.21 0.99
C MET A 68 5.86 -4.34 0.66
N SER A 69 5.54 -5.05 -0.42
CA SER A 69 6.45 -5.99 -1.06
C SER A 69 6.17 -6.07 -2.55
N SER A 70 7.18 -6.37 -3.36
CA SER A 70 6.99 -6.74 -4.76
C SER A 70 6.50 -8.19 -4.93
N TRP A 71 6.41 -8.96 -3.85
CA TRP A 71 5.94 -10.33 -3.85
C TRP A 71 4.84 -10.58 -2.81
N TYR A 72 3.94 -11.53 -3.07
CA TYR A 72 2.71 -11.69 -2.29
C TYR A 72 2.92 -12.16 -0.84
N ASN A 73 4.08 -12.74 -0.52
CA ASN A 73 4.40 -13.28 0.80
C ASN A 73 5.63 -12.62 1.44
N GLY A 74 6.05 -11.46 0.91
CA GLY A 74 7.24 -10.75 1.36
C GLY A 74 8.49 -11.02 0.50
N PRO A 75 9.66 -10.50 0.90
CA PRO A 75 9.95 -9.81 2.15
C PRO A 75 9.19 -8.50 2.28
N TRP A 76 8.78 -8.15 3.50
CA TRP A 76 8.02 -6.93 3.79
C TRP A 76 8.95 -5.78 4.16
N GLN A 77 8.64 -4.59 3.63
CA GLN A 77 9.28 -3.34 3.97
C GLN A 77 8.27 -2.41 4.63
N VAL A 78 8.64 -1.76 5.74
CA VAL A 78 7.79 -0.74 6.37
C VAL A 78 7.75 0.51 5.51
N VAL A 79 6.58 1.11 5.38
CA VAL A 79 6.34 2.29 4.55
C VAL A 79 5.68 3.37 5.39
N ALA A 80 6.27 4.57 5.38
CA ALA A 80 5.65 5.72 6.03
C ALA A 80 4.35 6.11 5.31
N PRO A 81 3.30 6.56 6.03
CA PRO A 81 2.00 6.92 5.47
C PRO A 81 2.02 7.79 4.21
N VAL A 82 2.95 8.74 4.13
CA VAL A 82 3.12 9.67 2.99
C VAL A 82 3.48 8.98 1.67
N TYR A 83 4.05 7.77 1.73
CA TYR A 83 4.45 7.00 0.55
C TYR A 83 3.41 5.95 0.13
N VAL A 84 2.32 5.81 0.89
CA VAL A 84 1.24 4.87 0.53
C VAL A 84 0.38 5.52 -0.56
N PRO A 85 0.14 4.84 -1.69
CA PRO A 85 -0.68 5.39 -2.77
C PRO A 85 -2.09 5.73 -2.28
N TYR A 86 -2.61 6.88 -2.68
CA TYR A 86 -3.96 7.29 -2.29
C TYR A 86 -5.04 6.29 -2.68
N TYR A 87 -4.89 5.57 -3.80
CA TYR A 87 -5.88 4.54 -4.17
C TYR A 87 -5.99 3.43 -3.12
N VAL A 88 -4.87 3.06 -2.49
CA VAL A 88 -4.84 2.08 -1.38
C VAL A 88 -5.46 2.71 -0.12
N LEU A 89 -5.09 3.95 0.23
CA LEU A 89 -5.66 4.64 1.39
C LEU A 89 -7.17 4.90 1.27
N ARG A 90 -7.68 5.03 0.04
CA ARG A 90 -9.09 5.29 -0.25
C ARG A 90 -9.97 4.04 -0.25
N VAL A 91 -9.38 2.84 -0.14
CA VAL A 91 -10.16 1.60 -0.11
C VAL A 91 -11.16 1.64 1.04
N PRO A 92 -12.45 1.33 0.82
CA PRO A 92 -13.44 1.39 1.88
C PRO A 92 -13.15 0.42 3.03
N VAL A 93 -13.52 0.82 4.25
CA VAL A 93 -13.33 0.05 5.50
C VAL A 93 -13.79 -1.41 5.38
N ARG A 94 -14.90 -1.69 4.67
CA ARG A 94 -15.42 -3.06 4.49
C ARG A 94 -14.47 -4.05 3.78
N TYR A 95 -13.42 -3.56 3.10
CA TYR A 95 -12.46 -4.43 2.40
C TYR A 95 -11.24 -4.78 3.25
N TYR A 96 -11.10 -4.17 4.43
CA TYR A 96 -10.12 -4.57 5.45
C TYR A 96 -10.61 -5.85 6.12
N GLN A 97 -9.93 -6.98 5.93
CA GLN A 97 -10.35 -8.28 6.48
C GLN A 97 -9.98 -8.45 7.96
N ALA A 98 -8.99 -7.69 8.43
CA ALA A 98 -8.56 -7.68 9.82
C ALA A 98 -8.43 -6.22 10.33
N PRO A 99 -9.51 -5.41 10.29
CA PRO A 99 -9.41 -4.00 10.59
C PRO A 99 -9.10 -3.79 12.08
N PRO A 100 -8.23 -2.82 12.44
CA PRO A 100 -8.02 -2.46 13.83
C PRO A 100 -9.31 -2.02 14.53
N ALA A 101 -9.36 -2.12 15.86
CA ALA A 101 -10.57 -1.87 16.62
C ALA A 101 -11.17 -0.47 16.40
N TYR A 102 -10.32 0.55 16.17
CA TYR A 102 -10.77 1.92 15.95
C TYR A 102 -11.47 2.13 14.59
N PHE A 103 -11.33 1.22 13.63
CA PHE A 103 -12.10 1.28 12.38
C PHE A 103 -13.59 1.00 12.60
N ARG A 104 -13.98 0.37 13.72
CA ARG A 104 -15.39 0.01 14.00
C ARG A 104 -16.32 1.22 14.04
N ALA A 105 -15.80 2.39 14.40
CA ALA A 105 -16.55 3.63 14.42
C ALA A 105 -16.65 4.32 13.03
N TRP A 106 -15.96 3.80 12.03
CA TRP A 106 -15.87 4.39 10.70
C TRP A 106 -16.86 3.74 9.73
N GLN A 107 -17.30 4.52 8.75
CA GLN A 107 -18.34 4.08 7.83
C GLN A 107 -17.82 2.98 6.88
N PRO A 108 -18.47 1.80 6.80
CA PRO A 108 -17.95 0.66 6.03
C PRO A 108 -17.77 0.93 4.53
N SER A 109 -18.60 1.82 3.95
CA SER A 109 -18.58 2.19 2.53
C SER A 109 -17.69 3.38 2.21
N ALA A 110 -16.98 3.94 3.19
CA ALA A 110 -16.09 5.08 3.07
C ALA A 110 -14.64 4.68 3.37
N PRO A 111 -13.65 5.44 2.88
CA PRO A 111 -12.27 5.24 3.27
C PRO A 111 -12.06 5.44 4.79
N PRO A 112 -11.06 4.78 5.38
CA PRO A 112 -10.69 5.01 6.77
C PRO A 112 -10.33 6.48 7.03
N HIS A 113 -10.64 7.00 8.22
CA HIS A 113 -10.37 8.40 8.57
C HIS A 113 -8.89 8.59 8.95
N TRP A 114 -8.00 8.53 7.96
CA TRP A 114 -6.56 8.62 8.18
C TRP A 114 -6.10 9.90 8.87
N GLY A 115 -6.78 11.03 8.64
CA GLY A 115 -6.51 12.29 9.36
C GLY A 115 -6.79 12.20 10.87
N GLN A 116 -7.77 11.38 11.30
CA GLN A 116 -8.01 11.14 12.72
C GLN A 116 -6.92 10.25 13.34
N HIS A 117 -6.30 9.38 12.55
CA HIS A 117 -5.28 8.44 13.01
C HIS A 117 -3.86 9.02 12.99
N TRP A 118 -3.45 9.71 11.92
CA TRP A 118 -2.12 10.33 11.79
C TRP A 118 -2.08 11.80 12.19
N GLY A 119 -3.25 12.39 12.45
CA GLY A 119 -3.40 13.73 12.99
C GLY A 119 -3.50 14.85 11.94
N PRO A 120 -3.78 16.09 12.39
CA PRO A 120 -4.11 17.21 11.51
C PRO A 120 -2.99 17.62 10.56
N GLN A 121 -1.73 17.44 10.95
CA GLN A 121 -0.59 17.79 10.10
C GLN A 121 -0.53 16.92 8.84
N TRP A 122 -0.82 15.62 8.97
CA TRP A 122 -0.89 14.74 7.82
C TRP A 122 -2.01 15.18 6.87
N GLU A 123 -3.19 15.49 7.39
CA GLU A 123 -4.33 15.96 6.58
C GLU A 123 -4.03 17.29 5.87
N GLN A 124 -3.30 18.20 6.53
CA GLN A 124 -2.85 19.46 5.92
C GLN A 124 -1.83 19.25 4.79
N GLN A 125 -0.96 18.26 4.90
CA GLN A 125 0.00 17.91 3.83
C GLN A 125 -0.70 17.20 2.67
N HIS A 126 -1.76 16.45 2.94
CA HIS A 126 -2.47 15.61 1.97
C HIS A 126 -3.87 16.20 1.68
N ARG A 127 -3.98 17.52 1.44
CA ARG A 127 -5.28 18.16 1.20
C ARG A 127 -6.01 17.55 0.02
N GLY A 128 -7.27 17.16 0.24
CA GLY A 128 -8.11 16.55 -0.79
C GLY A 128 -7.65 15.15 -1.20
N TRP A 129 -6.82 14.48 -0.38
CA TRP A 129 -6.43 13.10 -0.62
C TRP A 129 -7.63 12.17 -0.74
N ASP A 130 -8.79 12.49 -0.21
CA ASP A 130 -10.03 11.71 -0.27
C ASP A 130 -10.92 12.10 -1.47
N LYS A 131 -10.65 13.25 -2.11
CA LYS A 131 -11.38 13.75 -3.27
C LYS A 131 -10.83 13.14 -4.55
N TRP A 132 -11.65 12.36 -5.24
CA TRP A 132 -11.30 11.83 -6.55
C TRP A 132 -12.52 11.39 -7.35
N ASN A 133 -12.37 11.38 -8.68
CA ASN A 133 -13.43 10.92 -9.58
C ASN A 133 -13.35 9.39 -9.74
N ARG A 134 -14.27 8.67 -9.09
CA ARG A 134 -14.34 7.19 -9.19
C ARG A 134 -14.67 6.69 -10.60
N GLY A 135 -15.34 7.51 -11.41
CA GLY A 135 -15.68 7.19 -12.80
C GLY A 135 -14.52 7.40 -13.79
N ALA A 136 -13.37 7.92 -13.32
CA ALA A 136 -12.16 8.07 -14.13
C ALA A 136 -11.26 6.82 -14.11
N VAL A 137 -11.66 5.78 -13.38
CA VAL A 137 -10.98 4.48 -13.37
C VAL A 137 -11.53 3.63 -14.52
N PRO A 138 -10.67 2.99 -15.33
CA PRO A 138 -11.09 2.09 -16.40
C PRO A 138 -12.00 0.94 -15.94
#